data_AF-D1A886-F1
#
_entry.id   AF-D1A886-F1
#
_cell.length_a   1.000
_cell.length_b   1.000
_cell.length_c   1.000
_cell.angle_alpha   90.00
_cell.angle_beta   90.00
_cell.angle_gamma   90.00
#
_symmetry.space_group_name_H-M   'P 1'
#
loop_
_entity.id
_entity.type
_entity.pdbx_description
1 polymer ?
#
loop_
_entity_poly.entity_id
_entity_poly.type
_entity_poly.pdbx_seq_one_letter_code
_entity_poly.pdbx_strand_id
1 'polypeptide(L)'
;MRKPTDYVLAVRTAGSPPAPEGVKTVELVPGEGDAVASAVAALENSGLTAADMRARVLYMAPDGPLGLVMYAALCGFAGRRVDAYAEGVVLEFSRLAPDGAAFPDAGRPSEFLMWAQVGGPKAEGIPTVWIDPNAPDLVTPEAASVIRYAARLRMVPPDSTRDALALFVLVAALRRRADDRFPYLSTGTEPVPSAKDDPRQGIDLEKIRQEAVAYRQRQRAARNRPEIVPPVPLSPRNRRIAEANAADVRTVLERLGSSADEEGVWYCPRPQRHRNGDQKPSLRVYGSNRVRCQGCDAEKIGPVRLVIDVLGVTPDEAASFILESDRVVNTRVS
;
A
#
# COMPACT_ATOMS: atom_id res chain seq x y z
N MET A 1 2.66 -30.91 0.93
CA MET A 1 3.31 -30.04 -0.07
C MET A 1 2.28 -29.71 -1.13
N ARG A 2 2.11 -28.45 -1.50
CA ARG A 2 1.13 -28.08 -2.55
C ARG A 2 1.51 -28.62 -3.91
N LYS A 3 0.50 -28.89 -4.74
CA LYS A 3 0.66 -29.23 -6.15
C LYS A 3 0.44 -27.98 -7.01
N PRO A 4 1.07 -27.87 -8.19
CA PRO A 4 0.84 -26.76 -9.11
C PRO A 4 -0.64 -26.57 -9.50
N THR A 5 -1.43 -27.64 -9.54
CA THR A 5 -2.87 -27.63 -9.81
C THR A 5 -3.73 -27.03 -8.69
N ASP A 6 -3.16 -26.77 -7.50
CA ASP A 6 -3.87 -26.15 -6.38
C ASP A 6 -3.99 -24.62 -6.52
N TYR A 7 -3.38 -24.06 -7.57
CA TYR A 7 -3.32 -22.63 -7.87
C TYR A 7 -4.35 -22.25 -8.93
N VAL A 8 -4.82 -21.01 -8.85
CA VAL A 8 -5.86 -20.48 -9.76
C VAL A 8 -5.24 -19.80 -10.97
N LEU A 9 -4.05 -19.22 -10.78
CA LEU A 9 -3.32 -18.47 -11.80
C LEU A 9 -1.85 -18.89 -11.79
N ALA A 10 -1.34 -19.27 -12.96
CA ALA A 10 0.08 -19.45 -13.22
C ALA A 10 0.60 -18.25 -14.02
N VAL A 11 1.61 -17.57 -13.49
CA VAL A 11 2.33 -16.49 -14.18
C VAL A 11 3.69 -17.02 -14.60
N ARG A 12 4.05 -16.83 -15.86
CA ARG A 12 5.25 -17.43 -16.46
C ARG A 12 5.99 -16.43 -17.35
N THR A 13 7.20 -16.78 -17.73
CA THR A 13 8.02 -16.04 -18.71
C THR A 13 8.55 -17.00 -19.76
N ALA A 14 9.12 -16.47 -20.85
CA ALA A 14 9.88 -17.26 -21.81
C ALA A 14 10.93 -18.13 -21.08
N GLY A 15 11.01 -19.41 -21.46
CA GLY A 15 11.87 -20.41 -20.80
C GLY A 15 11.28 -21.09 -19.57
N SER A 16 10.06 -20.75 -19.14
CA SER A 16 9.40 -21.40 -18.00
C SER A 16 8.85 -22.80 -18.37
N PRO A 17 8.81 -23.75 -17.41
CA PRO A 17 8.18 -25.08 -17.63
C PRO A 17 6.71 -24.94 -18.04
N PRO A 18 6.06 -25.93 -18.68
CA PRO A 18 4.67 -25.83 -19.14
C PRO A 18 3.68 -25.62 -17.99
N ALA A 19 2.55 -24.96 -18.27
CA ALA A 19 1.57 -24.64 -17.24
C ALA A 19 0.83 -25.90 -16.80
N PRO A 20 0.41 -25.99 -15.52
CA PRO A 20 -0.44 -27.09 -15.08
C PRO A 20 -1.77 -27.07 -15.84
N GLU A 21 -2.26 -28.23 -16.24
CA GLU A 21 -3.53 -28.37 -16.93
C GLU A 21 -4.67 -27.79 -16.06
N GLY A 22 -5.60 -27.06 -16.69
CA GLY A 22 -6.74 -26.44 -16.01
C GLY A 22 -6.44 -25.17 -15.21
N VAL A 23 -5.19 -24.69 -15.16
CA VAL A 23 -4.82 -23.45 -14.47
C VAL A 23 -4.77 -22.28 -15.45
N LYS A 24 -5.44 -21.16 -15.13
CA LYS A 24 -5.37 -19.93 -15.94
C LYS A 24 -3.92 -19.50 -16.03
N THR A 25 -3.43 -19.24 -17.24
CA THR A 25 -2.03 -18.89 -17.47
C THR A 25 -1.91 -17.48 -18.01
N VAL A 26 -0.90 -16.76 -17.52
CA VAL A 26 -0.50 -15.46 -18.06
C VAL A 26 0.99 -15.47 -18.35
N GLU A 27 1.33 -15.08 -19.56
CA GLU A 27 2.71 -14.91 -20.02
C GLU A 27 3.15 -13.47 -19.76
N LEU A 28 4.27 -13.31 -19.06
CA LEU A 28 4.99 -12.05 -18.99
C LEU A 28 6.09 -12.08 -20.04
N VAL A 29 6.01 -11.16 -20.99
CA VAL A 29 6.99 -11.02 -22.07
C VAL A 29 7.83 -9.77 -21.78
N PRO A 30 9.07 -9.92 -21.26
CA PRO A 30 9.98 -8.80 -21.06
C PRO A 30 10.22 -8.07 -22.39
N GLY A 31 10.16 -6.73 -22.35
CA GLY A 31 10.55 -5.89 -23.49
C GLY A 31 12.08 -5.82 -23.67
N GLU A 32 12.51 -5.13 -24.71
CA GLU A 32 13.93 -4.84 -24.92
C GLU A 32 14.40 -3.66 -24.03
N GLY A 33 15.70 -3.61 -23.73
CA GLY A 33 16.34 -2.50 -23.02
C GLY A 33 16.63 -2.78 -21.55
N ASP A 34 16.55 -1.71 -20.73
CA ASP A 34 16.86 -1.78 -19.29
C ASP A 34 15.90 -2.73 -18.56
N ALA A 35 16.44 -3.54 -17.64
CA ALA A 35 15.70 -4.58 -16.95
C ALA A 35 14.50 -4.04 -16.14
N VAL A 36 14.60 -2.80 -15.62
CA VAL A 36 13.50 -2.17 -14.87
C VAL A 36 12.35 -1.83 -15.79
N ALA A 37 12.64 -1.10 -16.87
CA ALA A 37 11.63 -0.74 -17.86
C ALA A 37 10.99 -1.98 -18.51
N SER A 38 11.82 -2.96 -18.87
CA SER A 38 11.40 -4.22 -19.48
C SER A 38 10.44 -5.01 -18.59
N ALA A 39 10.75 -5.14 -17.29
CA ALA A 39 9.91 -5.90 -16.36
C ALA A 39 8.54 -5.22 -16.10
N VAL A 40 8.50 -3.89 -16.04
CA VAL A 40 7.25 -3.13 -15.88
C VAL A 40 6.41 -3.20 -17.16
N ALA A 41 7.03 -3.05 -18.33
CA ALA A 41 6.35 -3.19 -19.61
C ALA A 41 5.71 -4.59 -19.78
N ALA A 42 6.40 -5.64 -19.33
CA ALA A 42 5.85 -6.99 -19.32
C ALA A 42 4.58 -7.11 -18.47
N LEU A 43 4.55 -6.48 -17.29
CA LEU A 43 3.34 -6.43 -16.45
C LEU A 43 2.23 -5.64 -17.13
N GLU A 44 2.54 -4.49 -17.73
CA GLU A 44 1.58 -3.65 -18.44
C GLU A 44 0.91 -4.40 -19.60
N ASN A 45 1.69 -5.14 -20.38
CA ASN A 45 1.22 -5.87 -21.55
C ASN A 45 0.56 -7.23 -21.20
N SER A 46 0.74 -7.73 -19.97
CA SER A 46 0.22 -9.03 -19.55
C SER A 46 -1.30 -9.07 -19.36
N GLY A 47 -1.95 -7.90 -19.22
CA GLY A 47 -3.36 -7.80 -18.85
C GLY A 47 -3.66 -8.19 -17.40
N LEU A 48 -2.64 -8.44 -16.55
CA LEU A 48 -2.85 -8.71 -15.13
C LEU A 48 -3.46 -7.51 -14.42
N THR A 49 -4.47 -7.77 -13.60
CA THR A 49 -5.06 -6.77 -12.73
C THR A 49 -4.70 -7.00 -11.28
N ALA A 50 -4.78 -5.96 -10.46
CA ALA A 50 -4.66 -6.09 -9.02
C ALA A 50 -5.71 -7.03 -8.39
N ALA A 51 -6.82 -7.33 -9.08
CA ALA A 51 -7.84 -8.28 -8.64
C ALA A 51 -7.38 -9.73 -8.86
N ASP A 52 -6.73 -10.03 -9.99
CA ASP A 52 -6.15 -11.36 -10.27
C ASP A 52 -5.16 -11.77 -9.16
N MET A 53 -4.40 -10.80 -8.63
CA MET A 53 -3.40 -11.04 -7.56
C MET A 53 -4.00 -11.41 -6.20
N ARG A 54 -5.33 -11.31 -6.03
CA ARG A 54 -6.03 -11.81 -4.83
C ARG A 54 -6.19 -13.32 -4.84
N ALA A 55 -6.11 -13.96 -6.01
CA ALA A 55 -6.17 -15.40 -6.14
C ALA A 55 -4.86 -16.06 -5.66
N ARG A 56 -4.85 -17.40 -5.59
CA ARG A 56 -3.62 -18.17 -5.40
C ARG A 56 -2.83 -18.14 -6.71
N VAL A 57 -1.74 -17.39 -6.71
CA VAL A 57 -0.86 -17.19 -7.87
C VAL A 57 0.40 -18.02 -7.68
N LEU A 58 0.78 -18.74 -8.72
CA LEU A 58 2.03 -19.49 -8.83
C LEU A 58 2.91 -18.83 -9.90
N TYR A 59 4.13 -18.45 -9.54
CA TYR A 59 5.14 -18.04 -10.51
C TYR A 59 5.88 -19.27 -11.04
N MET A 60 5.79 -19.53 -12.33
CA MET A 60 6.54 -20.59 -12.99
C MET A 60 7.91 -20.00 -13.35
N ALA A 61 8.95 -20.39 -12.62
CA ALA A 61 10.27 -19.80 -12.82
C ALA A 61 10.96 -20.43 -14.05
N PRO A 62 11.59 -19.61 -14.92
CA PRO A 62 12.46 -20.12 -15.96
C PRO A 62 13.75 -20.68 -15.37
N ASP A 63 14.49 -21.43 -16.17
CA ASP A 63 15.81 -21.91 -15.80
C ASP A 63 16.80 -20.75 -15.62
N GLY A 64 17.63 -20.85 -14.58
CA GLY A 64 18.62 -19.86 -14.21
C GLY A 64 18.08 -18.68 -13.37
N PRO A 65 19.00 -17.83 -12.89
CA PRO A 65 18.68 -16.81 -11.89
C PRO A 65 17.97 -15.58 -12.45
N LEU A 66 17.97 -15.37 -13.77
CA LEU A 66 17.31 -14.21 -14.38
C LEU A 66 15.79 -14.22 -14.18
N GLY A 67 15.20 -15.39 -13.88
CA GLY A 67 13.81 -15.49 -13.44
C GLY A 67 13.48 -14.62 -12.21
N LEU A 68 14.48 -14.23 -11.41
CA LEU A 68 14.31 -13.33 -10.26
C LEU A 68 13.88 -11.91 -10.65
N VAL A 69 14.22 -11.45 -11.86
CA VAL A 69 13.83 -10.12 -12.38
C VAL A 69 12.31 -10.02 -12.45
N MET A 70 11.67 -10.99 -13.11
CA MET A 70 10.22 -11.02 -13.25
C MET A 70 9.52 -11.40 -11.95
N TYR A 71 10.15 -12.25 -11.14
CA TYR A 71 9.64 -12.55 -9.80
C TYR A 71 9.57 -11.31 -8.90
N ALA A 72 10.61 -10.47 -8.92
CA ALA A 72 10.65 -9.23 -8.15
C ALA A 72 9.55 -8.24 -8.58
N ALA A 73 9.36 -8.10 -9.90
CA ALA A 73 8.27 -7.29 -10.46
C ALA A 73 6.89 -7.80 -10.01
N LEU A 74 6.68 -9.12 -10.10
CA LEU A 74 5.42 -9.75 -9.70
C LEU A 74 5.14 -9.59 -8.20
N CYS A 75 6.17 -9.69 -7.34
CA CYS A 75 6.03 -9.42 -5.91
C CYS A 75 5.60 -7.97 -5.63
N GLY A 76 6.18 -7.00 -6.34
CA GLY A 76 5.79 -5.59 -6.25
C GLY A 76 4.34 -5.37 -6.70
N PHE A 77 3.97 -5.94 -7.84
CA PHE A 77 2.62 -5.84 -8.39
C PHE A 77 1.55 -6.51 -7.51
N ALA A 78 1.85 -7.69 -6.95
CA ALA A 78 0.99 -8.38 -6.01
C ALA A 78 0.94 -7.68 -4.64
N GLY A 79 2.01 -6.98 -4.27
CA GLY A 79 2.24 -6.39 -2.94
C GLY A 79 2.42 -7.45 -1.85
N ARG A 80 2.89 -8.64 -2.23
CA ARG A 80 3.20 -9.77 -1.35
C ARG A 80 4.11 -10.74 -2.11
N ARG A 81 4.77 -11.65 -1.38
CA ARG A 81 5.40 -12.82 -1.99
C ARG A 81 4.33 -13.70 -2.66
N VAL A 82 4.66 -14.24 -3.82
CA VAL A 82 3.83 -15.22 -4.55
C VAL A 82 4.59 -16.53 -4.59
N ASP A 83 3.93 -17.66 -4.39
CA ASP A 83 4.63 -18.94 -4.42
C ASP A 83 5.24 -19.17 -5.81
N ALA A 84 6.35 -19.92 -5.89
CA ALA A 84 7.00 -20.23 -7.16
C ALA A 84 7.11 -21.74 -7.40
N TYR A 85 7.16 -22.13 -8.66
CA TYR A 85 7.50 -23.47 -9.11
C TYR A 85 8.84 -23.42 -9.83
N ALA A 86 9.81 -24.18 -9.34
CA ALA A 86 11.14 -24.28 -9.90
C ALA A 86 11.64 -25.72 -9.75
N GLU A 87 12.25 -26.27 -10.81
CA GLU A 87 12.92 -27.58 -10.78
C GLU A 87 12.05 -28.71 -10.20
N GLY A 88 10.77 -28.75 -10.56
CA GLY A 88 9.85 -29.81 -10.12
C GLY A 88 9.17 -29.57 -8.77
N VAL A 89 9.49 -28.49 -8.06
CA VAL A 89 9.04 -28.26 -6.68
C VAL A 89 8.30 -26.93 -6.55
N VAL A 90 7.22 -26.93 -5.77
CA VAL A 90 6.52 -25.70 -5.35
C VAL A 90 7.17 -25.15 -4.09
N LEU A 91 7.65 -23.91 -4.18
CA LEU A 91 8.18 -23.12 -3.09
C LEU A 91 7.07 -22.24 -2.49
N GLU A 92 6.55 -22.65 -1.34
CA GLU A 92 5.50 -21.92 -0.61
C GLU A 92 6.12 -20.78 0.22
N PHE A 93 6.40 -19.62 -0.38
CA PHE A 93 7.17 -18.56 0.29
C PHE A 93 6.44 -17.85 1.42
N SER A 94 5.13 -18.00 1.52
CA SER A 94 4.39 -17.62 2.74
C SER A 94 4.86 -18.39 3.98
N ARG A 95 5.50 -19.55 3.79
CA ARG A 95 6.05 -20.42 4.82
C ARG A 95 7.58 -20.38 4.90
N LEU A 96 8.25 -19.70 3.96
CA LEU A 96 9.70 -19.64 3.88
C LEU A 96 10.21 -18.35 4.54
N ALA A 97 11.05 -18.51 5.56
CA ALA A 97 11.57 -17.42 6.41
C ALA A 97 10.47 -16.44 6.90
N PRO A 98 9.37 -16.93 7.52
CA PRO A 98 8.29 -16.07 8.01
C PRO A 98 8.80 -15.06 9.06
N ASP A 99 9.80 -15.47 9.84
CA ASP A 99 10.44 -14.69 10.89
C ASP A 99 11.85 -14.26 10.50
N GLY A 100 12.10 -13.93 9.21
CA GLY A 100 13.42 -13.48 8.74
C GLY A 100 14.03 -12.33 9.56
N ALA A 101 13.21 -11.49 10.17
CA ALA A 101 13.65 -10.42 11.07
C ALA A 101 14.12 -10.93 12.45
N ALA A 102 13.70 -12.13 12.86
CA ALA A 102 14.00 -12.76 14.15
C ALA A 102 15.30 -13.59 14.14
N PHE A 103 15.96 -13.75 12.98
CA PHE A 103 17.31 -14.33 12.97
C PHE A 103 18.23 -13.49 13.85
N PRO A 104 19.01 -14.13 14.75
CA PRO A 104 19.96 -13.42 15.59
C PRO A 104 20.99 -12.72 14.70
N ASP A 105 21.35 -11.49 15.08
CA ASP A 105 22.45 -10.75 14.46
C ASP A 105 23.53 -10.46 15.51
N ALA A 106 24.76 -10.24 15.07
CA ALA A 106 25.89 -9.86 15.92
C ALA A 106 25.86 -8.36 16.32
N GLY A 107 24.72 -7.68 16.12
CA GLY A 107 24.58 -6.24 16.29
C GLY A 107 24.98 -5.44 15.06
N ARG A 108 24.78 -4.12 15.16
CA ARG A 108 25.11 -3.17 14.09
C ARG A 108 26.64 -3.01 13.99
N PRO A 109 27.24 -3.19 12.79
CA PRO A 109 28.66 -2.94 12.57
C PRO A 109 29.06 -1.50 12.93
N SER A 110 30.26 -1.35 13.50
CA SER A 110 30.83 -0.04 13.86
C SER A 110 31.13 0.82 12.62
N GLU A 111 31.59 0.19 11.55
CA GLU A 111 31.84 0.84 10.26
C GLU A 111 30.58 0.87 9.38
N PHE A 112 30.44 1.95 8.62
CA PHE A 112 29.34 2.08 7.68
C PHE A 112 29.53 1.16 6.47
N LEU A 113 28.72 0.10 6.41
CA LEU A 113 28.71 -0.82 5.28
C LEU A 113 27.91 -0.23 4.10
N MET A 114 28.59 0.45 3.18
CA MET A 114 27.95 1.00 1.97
C MET A 114 27.38 -0.12 1.08
N TRP A 115 28.18 -1.15 0.87
CA TRP A 115 27.84 -2.34 0.11
C TRP A 115 28.30 -3.60 0.84
N ALA A 116 27.62 -4.69 0.57
CA ALA A 116 28.08 -6.03 0.90
C ALA A 116 27.63 -7.00 -0.22
N GLN A 117 28.16 -8.22 -0.19
CA GLN A 117 27.76 -9.30 -1.06
C GLN A 117 27.35 -10.53 -0.26
N VAL A 118 26.31 -11.21 -0.73
CA VAL A 118 25.95 -12.56 -0.28
C VAL A 118 26.10 -13.54 -1.45
N GLY A 119 26.80 -14.64 -1.20
CA GLY A 119 27.09 -15.67 -2.20
C GLY A 119 28.23 -15.29 -3.16
N GLY A 120 28.54 -16.22 -4.07
CA GLY A 120 29.56 -16.05 -5.10
C GLY A 120 31.00 -16.03 -4.56
N PRO A 121 31.98 -15.69 -5.43
CA PRO A 121 33.37 -15.49 -5.01
C PRO A 121 33.51 -14.26 -4.11
N LYS A 122 34.56 -14.22 -3.28
CA LYS A 122 34.87 -13.06 -2.43
C LYS A 122 35.08 -11.82 -3.31
N ALA A 123 34.25 -10.80 -3.10
CA ALA A 123 34.37 -9.52 -3.79
C ALA A 123 35.46 -8.65 -3.17
N GLU A 124 36.21 -7.95 -4.02
CA GLU A 124 37.19 -6.96 -3.57
C GLU A 124 36.49 -5.73 -3.00
N GLY A 125 37.03 -5.15 -1.93
CA GLY A 125 36.59 -3.86 -1.39
C GLY A 125 35.23 -3.84 -0.68
N ILE A 126 34.49 -4.96 -0.62
CA ILE A 126 33.22 -5.08 0.11
C ILE A 126 33.15 -6.38 0.93
N PRO A 127 32.53 -6.38 2.12
CA PRO A 127 32.30 -7.61 2.87
C PRO A 127 31.48 -8.62 2.05
N THR A 128 31.97 -9.86 1.98
CA THR A 128 31.26 -10.99 1.36
C THR A 128 30.92 -12.01 2.43
N VAL A 129 29.67 -12.48 2.44
CA VAL A 129 29.17 -13.52 3.34
C VAL A 129 28.52 -14.65 2.55
N TRP A 130 28.45 -15.82 3.16
CA TRP A 130 27.88 -17.02 2.55
C TRP A 130 26.78 -17.59 3.43
N ILE A 131 25.80 -18.20 2.77
CA ILE A 131 24.71 -18.93 3.41
C ILE A 131 24.88 -20.37 2.94
N ASP A 132 25.17 -21.26 3.88
CA ASP A 132 25.33 -22.69 3.60
C ASP A 132 24.04 -23.42 3.99
N PRO A 133 23.28 -23.95 3.03
CA PRO A 133 22.06 -24.70 3.32
C PRO A 133 22.31 -26.00 4.10
N ASN A 134 23.55 -26.49 4.16
CA ASN A 134 23.94 -27.70 4.88
C ASN A 134 24.54 -27.42 6.26
N ALA A 135 24.79 -26.16 6.60
CA ALA A 135 25.31 -25.80 7.91
C ALA A 135 24.22 -25.94 9.00
N PRO A 136 24.60 -26.26 10.26
CA PRO A 136 23.66 -26.33 11.37
C PRO A 136 22.90 -25.00 11.57
N ASP A 137 23.64 -23.90 11.42
CA ASP A 137 23.11 -22.54 11.39
C ASP A 137 23.09 -22.08 9.94
N LEU A 138 21.89 -22.08 9.33
CA LEU A 138 21.69 -21.62 7.96
C LEU A 138 22.27 -20.20 7.74
N VAL A 139 22.14 -19.33 8.75
CA VAL A 139 22.67 -17.96 8.73
C VAL A 139 23.37 -17.70 10.05
N THR A 140 24.67 -17.40 10.01
CA THR A 140 25.41 -17.00 11.22
C THR A 140 25.03 -15.57 11.65
N PRO A 141 25.17 -15.20 12.94
CA PRO A 141 24.89 -13.85 13.42
C PRO A 141 25.68 -12.76 12.67
N GLU A 142 26.92 -13.04 12.27
CA GLU A 142 27.77 -12.11 11.52
C GLU A 142 27.25 -11.92 10.09
N ALA A 143 26.84 -13.01 9.42
CA ALA A 143 26.23 -12.94 8.10
C ALA A 143 24.91 -12.16 8.14
N ALA A 144 24.08 -12.41 9.15
CA ALA A 144 22.84 -11.68 9.37
C ALA A 144 23.09 -10.18 9.57
N SER A 145 24.09 -9.79 10.37
CA SER A 145 24.49 -8.39 10.56
C SER A 145 24.92 -7.73 9.25
N VAL A 146 25.79 -8.36 8.48
CA VAL A 146 26.24 -7.81 7.19
C VAL A 146 25.05 -7.61 6.24
N ILE A 147 24.20 -8.63 6.07
CA ILE A 147 23.04 -8.58 5.19
C ILE A 147 22.06 -7.47 5.61
N ARG A 148 21.74 -7.40 6.91
CA ARG A 148 20.75 -6.47 7.48
C ARG A 148 21.19 -5.01 7.44
N TYR A 149 22.45 -4.75 7.80
CA TYR A 149 22.94 -3.38 7.99
C TYR A 149 23.62 -2.77 6.76
N ALA A 150 24.01 -3.59 5.77
CA ALA A 150 24.53 -3.05 4.51
C ALA A 150 23.50 -2.15 3.81
N ALA A 151 23.95 -0.94 3.45
CA ALA A 151 23.08 0.03 2.79
C ALA A 151 22.61 -0.51 1.42
N ARG A 152 23.47 -1.20 0.68
CA ARG A 152 23.13 -1.97 -0.52
C ARG A 152 23.73 -3.37 -0.43
N LEU A 153 23.08 -4.34 -1.07
CA LEU A 153 23.51 -5.73 -1.04
C LEU A 153 23.45 -6.31 -2.45
N ARG A 154 24.58 -6.87 -2.90
CA ARG A 154 24.62 -7.76 -4.06
C ARG A 154 24.29 -9.18 -3.60
N MET A 155 23.49 -9.87 -4.38
CA MET A 155 23.27 -11.31 -4.25
C MET A 155 23.79 -11.97 -5.52
N VAL A 156 24.81 -12.80 -5.36
CA VAL A 156 25.25 -13.71 -6.42
C VAL A 156 24.47 -15.01 -6.22
N PRO A 157 23.50 -15.31 -7.08
CA PRO A 157 22.61 -16.46 -6.91
C PRO A 157 23.37 -17.77 -7.20
N PRO A 158 23.00 -18.88 -6.53
CA PRO A 158 23.34 -20.22 -7.00
C PRO A 158 22.81 -20.48 -8.43
N ASP A 159 23.40 -21.46 -9.11
CA ASP A 159 22.98 -21.84 -10.47
C ASP A 159 21.58 -22.47 -10.50
N SER A 160 21.21 -23.21 -9.44
CA SER A 160 19.85 -23.75 -9.29
C SER A 160 18.85 -22.61 -9.11
N THR A 161 17.82 -22.58 -9.97
CA THR A 161 16.73 -21.62 -9.90
C THR A 161 16.01 -21.72 -8.56
N ARG A 162 15.82 -22.95 -8.07
CA ARG A 162 15.14 -23.22 -6.80
C ARG A 162 15.92 -22.60 -5.64
N ASP A 163 17.23 -22.83 -5.61
CA ASP A 163 18.08 -22.35 -4.52
C ASP A 163 18.32 -20.84 -4.63
N ALA A 164 18.38 -20.28 -5.84
CA ALA A 164 18.40 -18.83 -6.08
C ALA A 164 17.15 -18.12 -5.55
N LEU A 165 15.96 -18.68 -5.78
CA LEU A 165 14.71 -18.16 -5.23
C LEU A 165 14.66 -18.27 -3.71
N ALA A 166 15.11 -19.39 -3.14
CA ALA A 166 15.17 -19.58 -1.69
C ALA A 166 16.13 -18.56 -1.04
N LEU A 167 17.33 -18.39 -1.60
CA LEU A 167 18.31 -17.40 -1.14
C LEU A 167 17.75 -15.98 -1.24
N PHE A 168 17.11 -15.64 -2.36
CA PHE A 168 16.46 -14.34 -2.56
C PHE A 168 15.46 -14.02 -1.46
N VAL A 169 14.56 -14.97 -1.16
CA VAL A 169 13.52 -14.77 -0.13
C VAL A 169 14.13 -14.64 1.26
N LEU A 170 15.13 -15.47 1.59
CA LEU A 170 15.84 -15.37 2.87
C LEU A 170 16.54 -14.01 3.03
N VAL A 171 17.28 -13.57 2.01
CA VAL A 171 17.96 -12.27 1.99
C VAL A 171 16.97 -11.11 2.09
N ALA A 172 15.87 -11.15 1.34
CA ALA A 172 14.83 -10.14 1.41
C ALA A 172 14.20 -10.06 2.82
N ALA A 173 14.02 -11.21 3.47
CA ALA A 173 13.47 -11.32 4.81
C ALA A 173 14.44 -10.81 5.90
N LEU A 174 15.74 -11.13 5.81
CA LEU A 174 16.78 -10.64 6.73
C LEU A 174 16.93 -9.12 6.68
N ARG A 175 16.66 -8.51 5.51
CA ARG A 175 16.75 -7.06 5.28
C ARG A 175 15.46 -6.31 5.56
N ARG A 176 14.41 -7.02 6.00
CA ARG A 176 13.09 -6.46 6.23
C ARG A 176 13.14 -5.34 7.27
N ARG A 177 12.44 -4.25 6.97
CA ARG A 177 12.11 -3.20 7.96
C ARG A 177 10.61 -3.21 8.19
N ALA A 178 9.89 -2.29 7.55
CA ALA A 178 8.43 -2.41 7.43
C ALA A 178 8.06 -3.52 6.43
N ASP A 179 8.72 -3.50 5.26
CA ASP A 179 8.56 -4.46 4.17
C ASP A 179 9.89 -5.11 3.79
N ASP A 180 9.82 -6.17 2.98
CA ASP A 180 10.97 -6.80 2.35
C ASP A 180 11.79 -5.79 1.55
N ARG A 181 13.12 -5.98 1.56
CA ARG A 181 14.05 -5.13 0.82
C ARG A 181 14.92 -5.98 -0.09
N PHE A 182 14.75 -5.82 -1.40
CA PHE A 182 15.37 -6.73 -2.36
C PHE A 182 16.86 -6.37 -2.60
N PRO A 183 17.71 -7.39 -2.89
CA PRO A 183 19.11 -7.18 -3.26
C PRO A 183 19.26 -6.78 -4.74
N TYR A 184 20.49 -6.46 -5.13
CA TYR A 184 20.89 -6.44 -6.53
C TYR A 184 21.17 -7.87 -6.99
N LEU A 185 20.67 -8.25 -8.16
CA LEU A 185 21.06 -9.50 -8.80
C LEU A 185 22.42 -9.29 -9.49
N SER A 186 23.44 -10.01 -9.02
CA SER A 186 24.84 -9.79 -9.40
C SER A 186 25.46 -11.05 -9.99
N THR A 187 26.43 -10.86 -10.89
CA THR A 187 27.26 -11.93 -11.45
C THR A 187 28.47 -12.26 -10.57
N GLY A 188 28.79 -11.40 -9.60
CA GLY A 188 29.97 -11.50 -8.74
C GLY A 188 31.25 -10.95 -9.38
N THR A 189 31.17 -10.40 -10.60
CA THR A 189 32.32 -9.82 -11.35
C THR A 189 32.26 -8.29 -11.42
N GLU A 190 31.18 -7.73 -10.90
CA GLU A 190 30.98 -6.40 -10.34
C GLU A 190 32.21 -5.55 -9.94
N PRO A 191 32.67 -4.46 -10.60
CA PRO A 191 33.75 -3.63 -10.05
C PRO A 191 33.41 -3.06 -8.65
N VAL A 192 34.43 -2.69 -7.87
CA VAL A 192 34.24 -2.08 -6.54
C VAL A 192 33.26 -0.89 -6.65
N PRO A 193 32.17 -0.87 -5.87
CA PRO A 193 31.18 0.20 -5.93
C PRO A 193 31.79 1.56 -5.56
N SER A 194 31.56 2.56 -6.40
CA SER A 194 31.97 3.94 -6.10
C SER A 194 30.93 4.71 -5.27
N ALA A 195 29.66 4.30 -5.33
CA ALA A 195 28.54 4.96 -4.65
C ALA A 195 27.40 3.98 -4.33
N LYS A 196 26.42 4.43 -3.53
CA LYS A 196 25.23 3.62 -3.13
C LYS A 196 24.26 3.31 -4.26
N ASP A 197 24.36 3.99 -5.36
CA ASP A 197 23.46 3.92 -6.52
C ASP A 197 24.25 3.66 -7.81
N ASP A 198 25.47 3.14 -7.68
CA ASP A 198 26.30 2.77 -8.82
C ASP A 198 25.53 1.76 -9.71
N PRO A 199 25.23 2.10 -10.98
CA PRO A 199 24.42 1.26 -11.86
C PRO A 199 25.18 0.03 -12.37
N ARG A 200 26.50 -0.03 -12.16
CA ARG A 200 27.34 -1.15 -12.64
C ARG A 200 27.31 -2.35 -11.70
N GLN A 201 26.43 -2.36 -10.71
CA GLN A 201 26.44 -3.30 -9.58
C GLN A 201 25.48 -4.48 -9.76
N GLY A 202 25.00 -4.70 -10.98
CA GLY A 202 23.98 -5.69 -11.32
C GLY A 202 22.59 -5.09 -11.46
N ILE A 203 21.56 -5.94 -11.47
CA ILE A 203 20.16 -5.53 -11.67
C ILE A 203 19.52 -5.19 -10.33
N ASP A 204 19.03 -3.96 -10.17
CA ASP A 204 18.36 -3.52 -8.93
C ASP A 204 16.92 -4.09 -8.84
N LEU A 205 16.78 -5.24 -8.17
CA LEU A 205 15.48 -5.88 -7.98
C LEU A 205 14.54 -5.06 -7.09
N GLU A 206 15.08 -4.22 -6.21
CA GLU A 206 14.28 -3.35 -5.35
C GLU A 206 13.67 -2.20 -6.16
N LYS A 207 14.42 -1.62 -7.09
CA LYS A 207 13.89 -0.63 -8.03
C LYS A 207 12.78 -1.23 -8.90
N ILE A 208 12.97 -2.46 -9.41
CA ILE A 208 11.93 -3.20 -10.15
C ILE A 208 10.66 -3.35 -9.32
N ARG A 209 10.79 -3.82 -8.07
CA ARG A 209 9.68 -3.99 -7.14
C ARG A 209 8.93 -2.67 -6.91
N GLN A 210 9.66 -1.58 -6.68
CA GLN A 210 9.09 -0.26 -6.43
C GLN A 210 8.33 0.27 -7.64
N GLU A 211 8.88 0.15 -8.85
CA GLU A 211 8.19 0.56 -10.08
C GLU A 211 6.93 -0.29 -10.34
N ALA A 212 6.97 -1.59 -10.05
CA ALA A 212 5.79 -2.45 -10.14
C ALA A 212 4.70 -2.09 -9.10
N VAL A 213 5.09 -1.67 -7.89
CA VAL A 213 4.17 -1.11 -6.89
C VAL A 213 3.55 0.19 -7.39
N ALA A 214 4.36 1.09 -7.94
CA ALA A 214 3.88 2.37 -8.49
C ALA A 214 2.91 2.13 -9.65
N TYR A 215 3.21 1.20 -10.56
CA TYR A 215 2.30 0.78 -11.61
C TYR A 215 0.97 0.25 -11.06
N ARG A 216 1.00 -0.64 -10.07
CA ARG A 216 -0.21 -1.15 -9.40
C ARG A 216 -1.05 -0.02 -8.79
N GLN A 217 -0.41 0.96 -8.16
CA GLN A 217 -1.08 2.13 -7.59
C GLN A 217 -1.71 2.99 -8.68
N ARG A 218 -1.02 3.20 -9.82
CA ARG A 218 -1.58 3.88 -11.00
C ARG A 218 -2.79 3.12 -11.55
N GLN A 219 -2.73 1.80 -11.69
CA GLN A 219 -3.85 0.97 -12.15
C GLN A 219 -5.07 1.10 -11.21
N ARG A 220 -4.84 1.09 -9.89
CA ARG A 220 -5.91 1.31 -8.90
C ARG A 220 -6.49 2.72 -8.97
N ALA A 221 -5.63 3.74 -9.09
CA ALA A 221 -6.07 5.13 -9.20
C ALA A 221 -6.83 5.37 -10.50
N ALA A 222 -6.44 4.72 -11.61
CA ALA A 222 -7.15 4.78 -12.88
C ALA A 222 -8.52 4.09 -12.81
N ARG A 223 -8.63 2.98 -12.07
CA ARG A 223 -9.91 2.31 -11.81
C ARG A 223 -10.79 3.04 -10.80
N ASN A 224 -10.16 3.77 -9.87
CA ASN A 224 -10.81 4.66 -8.90
C ASN A 224 -10.95 6.08 -9.44
N ARG A 225 -10.58 6.37 -10.70
CA ARG A 225 -11.24 7.49 -11.37
C ARG A 225 -12.71 7.14 -11.27
N PRO A 226 -13.56 8.05 -10.78
CA PRO A 226 -14.96 7.90 -11.10
C PRO A 226 -14.96 7.74 -12.61
N GLU A 227 -15.31 6.53 -13.08
CA GLU A 227 -16.06 6.41 -14.31
C GLU A 227 -17.00 7.62 -14.27
N ILE A 228 -17.00 8.46 -15.30
CA ILE A 228 -17.99 9.53 -15.38
C ILE A 228 -19.30 8.77 -15.51
N VAL A 229 -19.83 8.32 -14.38
CA VAL A 229 -21.18 7.89 -14.19
C VAL A 229 -21.91 9.14 -14.62
N PRO A 230 -22.64 9.12 -15.75
CA PRO A 230 -23.44 10.27 -16.14
C PRO A 230 -24.17 10.68 -14.87
N PRO A 231 -24.03 11.94 -14.41
CA PRO A 231 -24.40 12.35 -13.07
C PRO A 231 -25.78 11.77 -12.82
N VAL A 232 -25.87 10.81 -11.88
CA VAL A 232 -27.15 10.21 -11.53
C VAL A 232 -28.03 11.40 -11.24
N PRO A 233 -29.10 11.65 -12.03
CA PRO A 233 -29.90 12.85 -11.85
C PRO A 233 -30.29 12.87 -10.39
N LEU A 234 -29.78 13.86 -9.64
CA LEU A 234 -30.10 13.94 -8.21
C LEU A 234 -31.60 13.89 -8.14
N SER A 235 -32.12 12.87 -7.44
CA SER A 235 -33.56 12.76 -7.22
C SER A 235 -34.03 14.12 -6.69
N PRO A 236 -35.26 14.57 -7.01
CA PRO A 236 -35.76 15.86 -6.54
C PRO A 236 -35.53 16.07 -5.03
N ARG A 237 -35.64 14.97 -4.26
CA ARG A 237 -35.29 14.88 -2.84
C ARG A 237 -33.82 15.22 -2.53
N ASN A 238 -32.87 14.53 -3.15
CA ASN A 238 -31.44 14.75 -2.90
C ASN A 238 -30.99 16.14 -3.37
N ARG A 239 -31.61 16.69 -4.41
CA ARG A 239 -31.37 18.06 -4.86
C ARG A 239 -31.77 19.08 -3.79
N ARG A 240 -32.95 18.95 -3.20
CA ARG A 240 -33.40 19.82 -2.09
C ARG A 240 -32.49 19.72 -0.87
N ILE A 241 -32.04 18.52 -0.49
CA ILE A 241 -31.11 18.36 0.65
C ILE A 241 -29.75 19.02 0.35
N ALA A 242 -29.25 18.92 -0.89
CA ALA A 242 -28.01 19.57 -1.28
C ALA A 242 -28.14 21.11 -1.27
N GLU A 243 -29.24 21.63 -1.81
CA GLU A 243 -29.58 23.06 -1.78
C GLU A 243 -29.67 23.59 -0.35
N ALA A 244 -30.37 22.88 0.54
CA ALA A 244 -30.47 23.23 1.95
C ALA A 244 -29.10 23.23 2.67
N ASN A 245 -28.17 22.34 2.30
CA ASN A 245 -26.81 22.35 2.87
C ASN A 245 -25.93 23.49 2.34
N ALA A 246 -26.31 24.10 1.21
CA ALA A 246 -25.62 25.25 0.64
C ALA A 246 -26.10 26.58 1.24
N ALA A 247 -27.27 26.61 1.90
CA ALA A 247 -27.77 27.80 2.59
C ALA A 247 -26.82 28.25 3.71
N ASP A 248 -26.68 29.56 3.93
CA ASP A 248 -25.78 30.10 4.96
C ASP A 248 -26.21 29.60 6.34
N VAL A 249 -25.29 28.89 7.01
CA VAL A 249 -25.52 28.29 8.32
C VAL A 249 -25.80 29.35 9.39
N ARG A 250 -25.37 30.60 9.21
CA ARG A 250 -25.69 31.71 10.13
C ARG A 250 -27.18 32.04 10.12
N THR A 251 -27.78 32.16 8.94
CA THR A 251 -29.24 32.36 8.80
C THR A 251 -30.01 31.20 9.42
N VAL A 252 -29.52 29.97 9.27
CA VAL A 252 -30.13 28.79 9.91
C VAL A 252 -30.02 28.84 11.43
N LEU A 253 -28.89 29.28 11.99
CA LEU A 253 -28.72 29.46 13.44
C LEU A 253 -29.70 30.50 14.00
N GLU A 254 -29.85 31.64 13.34
CA GLU A 254 -30.82 32.68 13.73
C GLU A 254 -32.25 32.14 13.73
N ARG A 255 -32.63 31.37 12.69
CA ARG A 255 -33.94 30.71 12.62
C ARG A 255 -34.15 29.65 13.70
N LEU A 256 -33.08 29.02 14.18
CA LEU A 256 -33.13 28.11 15.33
C LEU A 256 -33.12 28.86 16.69
N GLY A 257 -33.22 30.19 16.68
CA GLY A 257 -33.27 31.02 17.88
C GLY A 257 -31.90 31.22 18.54
N SER A 258 -30.82 30.93 17.83
CA SER A 258 -29.45 31.18 18.28
C SER A 258 -29.03 32.62 17.97
N SER A 259 -28.08 33.13 18.75
CA SER A 259 -27.47 34.45 18.55
C SER A 259 -25.96 34.36 18.67
N ALA A 260 -25.25 35.28 18.02
CA ALA A 260 -23.81 35.45 18.20
C ALA A 260 -23.52 36.42 19.36
N ASP A 261 -22.34 36.27 19.98
CA ASP A 261 -21.74 37.30 20.83
C ASP A 261 -20.92 38.31 19.99
N GLU A 262 -20.30 39.28 20.69
CA GLU A 262 -19.48 40.33 20.07
C GLU A 262 -18.23 39.77 19.33
N GLU A 263 -17.77 38.57 19.68
CA GLU A 263 -16.63 37.88 19.06
C GLU A 263 -17.06 36.98 17.88
N GLY A 264 -18.36 36.88 17.59
CA GLY A 264 -18.90 36.04 16.52
C GLY A 264 -19.02 34.56 16.87
N VAL A 265 -18.96 34.21 18.16
CA VAL A 265 -19.25 32.87 18.70
C VAL A 265 -20.74 32.78 19.02
N TRP A 266 -21.37 31.68 18.64
CA TRP A 266 -22.82 31.50 18.76
C TRP A 266 -23.19 30.70 20.00
N TYR A 267 -24.36 31.01 20.57
CA TYR A 267 -25.00 30.16 21.56
C TYR A 267 -25.53 28.89 20.88
N CYS A 268 -25.26 27.72 21.45
CA CYS A 268 -25.75 26.46 20.94
C CYS A 268 -27.28 26.41 21.04
N PRO A 269 -28.01 26.11 19.94
CA PRO A 269 -29.47 25.92 19.97
C PRO A 269 -29.92 24.61 20.66
N ARG A 270 -28.99 23.91 21.34
CA ARG A 270 -29.23 22.65 22.07
C ARG A 270 -28.78 22.78 23.53
N PRO A 271 -29.31 23.75 24.32
CA PRO A 271 -28.86 23.98 25.70
C PRO A 271 -28.99 22.73 26.59
N GLN A 272 -29.97 21.87 26.34
CA GLN A 272 -30.20 20.60 27.04
C GLN A 272 -29.04 19.60 26.92
N ARG A 273 -28.17 19.74 25.90
CA ARG A 273 -26.97 18.90 25.74
C ARG A 273 -25.76 19.44 26.50
N HIS A 274 -25.90 20.59 27.17
CA HIS A 274 -24.84 21.25 27.93
C HIS A 274 -25.08 21.06 29.43
N ARG A 275 -24.02 20.77 30.19
CA ARG A 275 -24.09 20.60 31.65
C ARG A 275 -24.69 21.81 32.38
N ASN A 276 -24.53 23.02 31.83
CA ASN A 276 -25.02 24.27 32.41
C ASN A 276 -25.98 25.03 31.45
N GLY A 277 -26.68 24.34 30.54
CA GLY A 277 -27.69 24.99 29.70
C GLY A 277 -27.16 26.02 28.69
N ASP A 278 -25.89 25.90 28.28
CA ASP A 278 -25.22 26.82 27.35
C ASP A 278 -25.24 28.31 27.75
N GLN A 279 -25.00 28.61 29.03
CA GLN A 279 -24.89 29.99 29.55
C GLN A 279 -23.77 30.84 28.91
N LYS A 280 -22.84 30.22 28.16
CA LYS A 280 -21.76 30.90 27.43
C LYS A 280 -21.73 30.42 25.98
N PRO A 281 -21.46 31.31 25.00
CA PRO A 281 -21.31 30.93 23.60
C PRO A 281 -20.30 29.81 23.41
N SER A 282 -20.66 28.79 22.64
CA SER A 282 -19.90 27.53 22.53
C SER A 282 -19.84 26.96 21.12
N LEU A 283 -20.58 27.55 20.19
CA LEU A 283 -20.72 27.12 18.80
C LEU A 283 -19.96 28.06 17.86
N ARG A 284 -19.06 27.50 17.06
CA ARG A 284 -18.29 28.27 16.07
C ARG A 284 -18.75 27.94 14.66
N VAL A 285 -18.87 28.98 13.83
CA VAL A 285 -19.08 28.87 12.38
C VAL A 285 -17.72 28.91 11.68
N TYR A 286 -17.51 27.98 10.74
CA TYR A 286 -16.28 27.88 9.95
C TYR A 286 -16.52 28.32 8.50
N GLY A 287 -15.45 28.78 7.83
CA GLY A 287 -15.51 29.26 6.44
C GLY A 287 -16.03 28.24 5.41
N SER A 288 -16.13 26.95 5.76
CA SER A 288 -16.70 25.90 4.91
C SER A 288 -18.23 25.74 5.06
N ASN A 289 -18.95 26.77 5.52
CA ASN A 289 -20.38 26.73 5.84
C ASN A 289 -20.78 25.58 6.80
N ARG A 290 -19.93 25.35 7.81
CA ARG A 290 -20.13 24.30 8.81
C ARG A 290 -20.03 24.88 10.21
N VAL A 291 -20.65 24.20 11.15
CA VAL A 291 -20.63 24.57 12.57
C VAL A 291 -20.08 23.45 13.43
N ARG A 292 -19.53 23.82 14.58
CA ARG A 292 -19.23 22.87 15.65
C ARG A 292 -19.46 23.52 16.99
N CYS A 293 -20.30 22.91 17.81
CA CYS A 293 -20.38 23.21 19.22
C CYS A 293 -19.36 22.36 19.99
N GLN A 294 -18.54 23.02 20.83
CA GLN A 294 -17.52 22.32 21.62
C GLN A 294 -18.11 21.35 22.65
N GLY A 295 -19.33 21.60 23.12
CA GLY A 295 -20.03 20.73 24.08
C GLY A 295 -20.79 19.58 23.44
N CYS A 296 -21.33 19.77 22.23
CA CYS A 296 -22.23 18.79 21.60
C CYS A 296 -21.57 17.92 20.52
N ASP A 297 -20.66 18.49 19.72
CA ASP A 297 -20.28 17.91 18.43
C ASP A 297 -18.83 17.44 18.41
N ALA A 298 -18.61 16.15 18.11
CA ALA A 298 -17.29 15.59 17.88
C ALA A 298 -16.62 16.15 16.60
N GLU A 299 -17.43 16.49 15.60
CA GLU A 299 -16.98 16.96 14.27
C GLU A 299 -17.77 18.19 13.77
N LYS A 300 -17.33 18.76 12.64
CA LYS A 300 -17.99 19.91 12.00
C LYS A 300 -19.18 19.44 11.16
N ILE A 301 -20.38 19.89 11.51
CA ILE A 301 -21.63 19.51 10.84
C ILE A 301 -22.15 20.63 9.91
N GLY A 302 -22.93 20.24 8.90
CA GLY A 302 -23.58 21.15 7.97
C GLY A 302 -25.00 21.57 8.43
N PRO A 303 -25.64 22.52 7.71
CA PRO A 303 -26.94 23.09 8.09
C PRO A 303 -28.06 22.06 8.28
N VAL A 304 -28.20 21.10 7.36
CA VAL A 304 -29.27 20.08 7.46
C VAL A 304 -29.08 19.21 8.70
N ARG A 305 -27.83 18.77 8.97
CA ARG A 305 -27.54 17.94 10.14
C ARG A 305 -27.80 18.70 11.44
N LEU A 306 -27.46 19.99 11.48
CA LEU A 306 -27.76 20.86 12.61
C LEU A 306 -29.28 20.88 12.88
N VAL A 307 -30.11 21.16 11.88
CA VAL A 307 -31.57 21.23 12.04
C VAL A 307 -32.16 19.90 12.50
N ILE A 308 -31.71 18.77 11.95
CA ILE A 308 -32.09 17.42 12.42
C ILE A 308 -31.78 17.27 13.91
N ASP A 309 -30.57 17.64 14.33
CA ASP A 309 -30.14 17.46 15.72
C ASP A 309 -30.83 18.42 16.71
N VAL A 310 -31.29 19.60 16.24
CA VAL A 310 -32.05 20.55 17.08
C VAL A 310 -33.53 20.19 17.16
N LEU A 311 -34.17 19.91 16.03
CA LEU A 311 -35.62 19.74 15.94
C LEU A 311 -36.08 18.27 16.00
N GLY A 312 -35.16 17.31 15.88
CA GLY A 312 -35.49 15.88 15.89
C GLY A 312 -36.25 15.40 14.65
N VAL A 313 -36.09 16.11 13.52
CA VAL A 313 -36.83 15.88 12.27
C VAL A 313 -36.04 15.05 11.25
N THR A 314 -36.72 14.58 10.21
CA THR A 314 -36.07 13.89 9.07
C THR A 314 -35.27 14.86 8.20
N PRO A 315 -34.33 14.36 7.35
CA PRO A 315 -33.57 15.21 6.43
C PRO A 315 -34.42 16.05 5.47
N ASP A 316 -35.58 15.54 5.05
CA ASP A 316 -36.48 16.27 4.13
C ASP A 316 -37.20 17.40 4.83
N GLU A 317 -37.68 17.15 6.05
CA GLU A 317 -38.30 18.18 6.90
C GLU A 317 -37.28 19.24 7.29
N ALA A 318 -36.04 18.86 7.58
CA ALA A 318 -34.94 19.79 7.82
C ALA A 318 -34.63 20.65 6.57
N ALA A 319 -34.63 20.04 5.38
CA ALA A 319 -34.44 20.78 4.14
C ALA A 319 -35.59 21.76 3.88
N SER A 320 -36.84 21.36 4.10
CA SER A 320 -38.00 22.26 4.03
C SER A 320 -37.94 23.39 5.04
N PHE A 321 -37.51 23.13 6.28
CA PHE A 321 -37.32 24.18 7.27
C PHE A 321 -36.28 25.23 6.81
N ILE A 322 -35.16 24.77 6.23
CA ILE A 322 -34.11 25.68 5.75
C ILE A 322 -34.56 26.47 4.51
N LEU A 323 -35.23 25.83 3.56
CA LEU A 323 -35.51 26.44 2.26
C LEU A 323 -36.82 27.24 2.23
N GLU A 324 -37.82 26.83 2.99
CA GLU A 324 -39.21 27.31 2.83
C GLU A 324 -39.77 27.98 4.08
N SER A 325 -39.10 27.86 5.24
CA SER A 325 -39.63 28.38 6.49
C SER A 325 -39.00 29.71 6.89
N ASP A 326 -39.85 30.71 7.13
CA ASP A 326 -39.49 31.97 7.81
C ASP A 326 -39.67 31.87 9.33
N ARG A 327 -39.95 30.66 9.85
CA ARG A 327 -40.22 30.44 11.26
C ARG A 327 -38.94 30.55 12.08
N VAL A 328 -38.95 31.42 13.08
CA VAL A 328 -37.94 31.47 14.14
C VAL A 328 -38.41 30.60 15.32
N VAL A 329 -37.60 29.64 15.71
CA VAL A 329 -37.88 28.72 16.83
C VAL A 329 -37.32 29.32 18.12
N ASN A 330 -38.14 29.44 19.16
CA ASN A 330 -37.65 29.80 20.49
C ASN A 330 -37.17 28.56 21.23
N THR A 331 -35.88 28.27 21.15
CA THR A 331 -35.23 27.10 21.78
C THR A 331 -34.85 27.33 23.25
N ARG A 332 -35.16 28.50 23.83
CA ARG A 332 -34.77 28.89 25.21
C ARG A 332 -35.89 28.81 26.25
N VAL A 333 -37.07 28.29 25.89
CA VAL A 333 -38.19 28.08 26.81
C VAL A 333 -38.61 26.61 26.78
N SER A 334 -37.81 25.76 27.41
CA SER A 334 -38.17 24.40 27.81
C SER A 334 -37.13 23.88 28.79
#